data_AF-A0A6L7XQX2-F1
#
_entry.id   AF-A0A6L7XQX2-F1
#
_cell.length_a   1.000
_cell.length_b   1.000
_cell.length_c   1.000
_cell.angle_alpha   90.00
_cell.angle_beta   90.00
_cell.angle_gamma   90.00
#
_symmetry.space_group_name_H-M   'P 1'
#
loop_
_entity.id
_entity.type
_entity.pdbx_description
1 polymer ?
#
loop_
_entity_poly.entity_id
_entity_poly.type
_entity_poly.pdbx_seq_one_letter_code
_entity_poly.pdbx_strand_id
1 'polypeptide(L)'
;FWTLLPTFLFVGLVCTIQTTSGAVAIQRVSWSKPRAVNFRAVQRAVAADSAGNLLSALAGTMPLGARPNGAAMVETTGIGSRSVGIAAGIAFLALACLPKALAVVLAVPGPVTATFITLTMATIFIVGVKMVVQDGMDPRKGVIVGAAFWIGVGFEHGAVFPDFMASLAGGMPINGIVAGGVAAILGTLFVELTRPRTRTTEVGLDSSSLPQIREFVAGFASQSGWGEGMAARLDAVSEETLLTLLGREEAAAAGPRRLLVTARRDDGGGAILEFLSARGDENLQDRIALLGEASAGARLEEEVSLRLLRHLASSVHHQQYYDMDVVTVRVDPPRRTTPAA
;
A
#
# COMPACT_ATOMS: atom_id res chain seq x y z
N PHE A 1 -11.98 3.44 -33.50
CA PHE A 1 -12.79 3.29 -32.28
C PHE A 1 -12.43 2.01 -31.53
N TRP A 2 -12.63 0.82 -32.13
CA TRP A 2 -12.27 -0.47 -31.52
C TRP A 2 -10.79 -0.59 -31.10
N THR A 3 -9.89 0.07 -31.83
CA THR A 3 -8.45 0.16 -31.51
C THR A 3 -8.12 1.03 -30.29
N LEU A 4 -9.01 1.95 -29.89
CA LEU A 4 -8.83 2.83 -28.72
C LEU A 4 -9.47 2.26 -27.46
N LEU A 5 -10.40 1.31 -27.62
CA LEU A 5 -11.15 0.71 -26.51
C LEU A 5 -10.22 0.11 -25.43
N PRO A 6 -9.15 -0.63 -25.76
CA PRO A 6 -8.21 -1.12 -24.75
C PRO A 6 -7.54 0.00 -23.95
N THR A 7 -7.12 1.07 -24.61
CA THR A 7 -6.52 2.26 -23.98
C THR A 7 -7.51 2.94 -23.03
N PHE A 8 -8.75 3.14 -23.46
CA PHE A 8 -9.80 3.70 -22.60
C PHE A 8 -10.14 2.80 -21.42
N LEU A 9 -10.16 1.48 -21.62
CA LEU A 9 -10.41 0.51 -20.55
C LEU A 9 -9.29 0.51 -19.52
N PHE A 10 -8.03 0.58 -19.97
CA PHE A 10 -6.87 0.68 -19.08
C PHE A 10 -6.89 1.98 -18.27
N VAL A 11 -7.10 3.13 -18.95
CA VAL A 11 -7.20 4.43 -18.25
C VAL A 11 -8.40 4.44 -17.30
N GLY A 12 -9.53 3.86 -17.69
CA GLY A 12 -10.69 3.70 -16.82
C GLY A 12 -10.38 2.88 -15.56
N LEU A 13 -9.63 1.79 -15.69
CA LEU A 13 -9.15 1.00 -14.55
C LEU A 13 -8.22 1.80 -13.63
N VAL A 14 -7.30 2.57 -14.20
CA VAL A 14 -6.41 3.45 -13.42
C VAL A 14 -7.22 4.50 -12.67
N CYS A 15 -8.23 5.11 -13.33
CA CYS A 15 -9.13 6.08 -12.70
C CYS A 15 -9.93 5.46 -11.56
N THR A 16 -10.46 4.25 -11.68
CA THR A 16 -11.21 3.61 -10.59
C THR A 16 -10.32 3.27 -9.40
N ILE A 17 -9.07 2.85 -9.64
CA ILE A 17 -8.06 2.68 -8.58
C ILE A 17 -7.79 4.02 -7.89
N GLN A 18 -7.62 5.09 -8.65
CA GLN A 18 -7.41 6.44 -8.11
C GLN A 18 -8.60 6.93 -7.28
N THR A 19 -9.83 6.73 -7.75
CA THR A 19 -11.06 7.08 -7.01
C THR A 19 -11.18 6.27 -5.73
N THR A 20 -10.82 4.98 -5.77
CA THR A 20 -10.79 4.10 -4.58
C THR A 20 -9.80 4.62 -3.54
N SER A 21 -8.56 4.91 -3.97
CA SER A 21 -7.51 5.50 -3.11
C SER A 21 -7.95 6.84 -2.51
N GLY A 22 -8.51 7.74 -3.32
CA GLY A 22 -9.02 9.03 -2.87
C GLY A 22 -10.15 8.90 -1.86
N ALA A 23 -11.09 7.97 -2.07
CA ALA A 23 -12.21 7.73 -1.15
C ALA A 23 -11.72 7.20 0.21
N VAL A 24 -10.71 6.32 0.22
CA VAL A 24 -10.07 5.84 1.45
C VAL A 24 -9.35 6.97 2.18
N ALA A 25 -8.58 7.79 1.46
CA ALA A 25 -7.85 8.93 2.04
C ALA A 25 -8.81 9.96 2.67
N ILE A 26 -9.91 10.30 1.99
CA ILE A 26 -10.91 11.23 2.51
C ILE A 26 -11.55 10.69 3.80
N GLN A 27 -11.83 9.39 3.90
CA GLN A 27 -12.39 8.82 5.13
C GLN A 27 -11.44 8.95 6.32
N ARG A 28 -10.14 8.78 6.08
CA ARG A 28 -9.11 8.91 7.13
C ARG A 28 -8.98 10.32 7.66
N VAL A 29 -8.97 11.29 6.75
CA VAL A 29 -8.81 12.72 7.10
C VAL A 29 -10.12 13.31 7.67
N SER A 30 -11.28 12.81 7.25
CA SER A 30 -12.57 13.38 7.65
C SER A 30 -13.01 12.99 9.07
N TRP A 31 -12.36 12.03 9.72
CA TRP A 31 -12.75 11.59 11.06
C TRP A 31 -11.76 12.09 12.12
N SER A 32 -12.28 12.70 13.17
CA SER A 32 -11.49 13.17 14.33
C SER A 32 -10.89 12.04 15.17
N LYS A 33 -11.38 10.80 15.00
CA LYS A 33 -10.82 9.59 15.61
C LYS A 33 -10.57 8.56 14.50
N PRO A 34 -9.40 7.89 14.49
CA PRO A 34 -9.14 6.81 13.55
C PRO A 34 -10.23 5.74 13.63
N ARG A 35 -10.77 5.35 12.47
CA ARG A 35 -11.83 4.35 12.33
C ARG A 35 -11.52 3.49 11.11
N ALA A 36 -12.00 2.25 11.14
CA ALA A 36 -11.88 1.34 10.02
C ALA A 36 -12.55 1.92 8.76
N VAL A 37 -11.91 1.68 7.62
CA VAL A 37 -12.41 2.13 6.31
C VAL A 37 -13.76 1.49 6.03
N ASN A 38 -14.76 2.32 5.75
CA ASN A 38 -16.07 1.84 5.35
C ASN A 38 -16.08 1.57 3.85
N PHE A 39 -15.82 0.30 3.47
CA PHE A 39 -15.79 -0.13 2.07
C PHE A 39 -17.13 0.03 1.35
N ARG A 40 -18.28 -0.01 2.05
CA ARG A 40 -19.58 0.30 1.42
C ARG A 40 -19.65 1.76 0.96
N ALA A 41 -19.06 2.68 1.72
CA ALA A 41 -18.98 4.08 1.32
C ALA A 41 -17.97 4.30 0.18
N VAL A 42 -16.86 3.54 0.15
CA VAL A 42 -15.92 3.55 -0.98
C VAL A 42 -16.59 3.06 -2.27
N GLN A 43 -17.33 1.94 -2.21
CA GLN A 43 -18.10 1.43 -3.35
C GLN A 43 -19.13 2.44 -3.86
N ARG A 44 -19.84 3.12 -2.96
CA ARG A 44 -20.76 4.20 -3.31
C ARG A 44 -20.05 5.39 -3.97
N ALA A 45 -18.86 5.75 -3.51
CA ALA A 45 -18.06 6.81 -4.12
C ALA A 45 -17.62 6.44 -5.55
N VAL A 46 -17.12 5.22 -5.76
CA VAL A 46 -16.75 4.72 -7.09
C VAL A 46 -17.96 4.65 -8.03
N ALA A 47 -19.12 4.20 -7.54
CA ALA A 47 -20.35 4.18 -8.31
C ALA A 47 -20.82 5.59 -8.70
N ALA A 48 -20.72 6.56 -7.79
CA ALA A 48 -21.08 7.95 -8.06
C ALA A 48 -20.13 8.61 -9.08
N ASP A 49 -18.82 8.38 -8.96
CA ASP A 49 -17.80 8.86 -9.91
C ASP A 49 -18.02 8.26 -11.31
N SER A 50 -18.28 6.96 -11.39
CA SER A 50 -18.58 6.28 -12.65
C SER A 50 -19.89 6.74 -13.29
N ALA A 51 -20.94 6.96 -12.48
CA ALA A 51 -22.19 7.53 -12.97
C ALA A 51 -22.00 8.97 -13.48
N GLY A 52 -21.20 9.78 -12.79
CA GLY A 52 -20.81 11.11 -13.23
C GLY A 52 -20.06 11.08 -14.56
N ASN A 53 -19.12 10.14 -14.73
CA ASN A 53 -18.40 9.93 -15.98
C ASN A 53 -19.32 9.47 -17.12
N LEU A 54 -20.29 8.61 -16.85
CA LEU A 54 -21.29 8.20 -17.83
C LEU A 54 -22.16 9.38 -18.28
N LEU A 55 -22.65 10.18 -17.33
CA LEU A 55 -23.41 11.39 -17.64
C LEU A 55 -22.57 12.41 -18.44
N SER A 56 -21.29 12.54 -18.09
CA SER A 56 -20.34 13.39 -18.80
C SER A 56 -20.15 12.93 -20.25
N ALA A 57 -19.99 11.62 -20.46
CA ALA A 57 -19.87 11.03 -21.78
C ALA A 57 -21.13 11.22 -22.63
N LEU A 58 -22.33 11.04 -22.03
CA LEU A 58 -23.61 11.30 -22.69
C LEU A 58 -23.79 12.78 -23.04
N ALA A 59 -23.29 13.68 -22.21
CA ALA A 59 -23.27 15.12 -22.48
C ALA A 59 -22.18 15.55 -23.49
N GLY A 60 -21.36 14.61 -23.99
CA GLY A 60 -20.27 14.91 -24.93
C GLY A 60 -19.06 15.61 -24.30
N THR A 61 -18.91 15.51 -22.98
CA THR A 61 -17.82 16.13 -22.22
C THR A 61 -16.73 15.11 -21.87
N MET A 62 -15.56 15.59 -21.47
CA MET A 62 -14.45 14.73 -21.04
C MET A 62 -14.72 14.12 -19.65
N PRO A 63 -14.19 12.92 -19.34
CA PRO A 63 -14.36 12.28 -18.04
C PRO A 63 -13.93 13.19 -16.87
N LEU A 64 -14.76 13.26 -15.84
CA LEU A 64 -14.56 14.03 -14.62
C LEU A 64 -14.09 13.08 -13.52
N GLY A 65 -12.77 12.91 -13.36
CA GLY A 65 -12.23 12.06 -12.30
C GLY A 65 -12.16 12.78 -10.95
N ALA A 66 -12.65 12.13 -9.88
CA ALA A 66 -12.39 12.57 -8.51
C ALA A 66 -10.89 12.52 -8.20
N ARG A 67 -10.25 13.69 -8.09
CA ARG A 67 -8.82 13.78 -7.76
C ARG A 67 -8.60 13.66 -6.24
N PRO A 68 -7.52 12.98 -5.79
CA PRO A 68 -7.20 12.84 -4.37
C PRO A 68 -6.82 14.16 -3.68
N ASN A 69 -6.79 15.29 -4.40
CA ASN A 69 -6.56 16.62 -3.82
C ASN A 69 -7.65 17.04 -2.81
N GLY A 70 -8.86 16.45 -2.89
CA GLY A 70 -9.92 16.71 -1.93
C GLY A 70 -9.54 16.34 -0.50
N ALA A 71 -8.82 15.24 -0.28
CA ALA A 71 -8.37 14.83 1.05
C ALA A 71 -7.44 15.86 1.69
N ALA A 72 -6.41 16.31 0.95
CA ALA A 72 -5.46 17.32 1.43
C ALA A 72 -6.15 18.65 1.76
N MET A 73 -7.18 19.02 1.00
CA MET A 73 -7.96 20.23 1.27
C MET A 73 -8.79 20.10 2.56
N VAL A 74 -9.42 18.95 2.80
CA VAL A 74 -10.12 18.66 4.06
C VAL A 74 -9.15 18.63 5.24
N GLU A 75 -7.95 18.10 5.05
CA GLU A 75 -6.89 18.06 6.08
C GLU A 75 -6.46 19.46 6.50
N THR A 76 -6.27 20.34 5.53
CA THR A 76 -5.82 21.72 5.78
C THR A 76 -6.93 22.60 6.34
N THR A 77 -8.16 22.43 5.86
CA THR A 77 -9.30 23.28 6.25
C THR A 77 -10.06 22.77 7.47
N GLY A 78 -9.96 21.48 7.78
CA GLY A 78 -10.77 20.81 8.80
C GLY A 78 -12.25 20.63 8.42
N ILE A 79 -12.66 20.99 7.19
CA ILE A 79 -14.07 21.01 6.78
C ILE A 79 -14.41 19.74 5.99
N GLY A 80 -14.88 18.71 6.70
CA GLY A 80 -15.38 17.45 6.12
C GLY A 80 -16.90 17.39 5.89
N SER A 81 -17.58 18.55 5.78
CA SER A 81 -19.05 18.61 5.78
C SER A 81 -19.68 18.31 4.41
N ARG A 82 -20.65 17.39 4.36
CA ARG A 82 -21.44 17.07 3.15
C ARG A 82 -22.18 18.28 2.57
N SER A 83 -22.61 19.20 3.43
CA SER A 83 -23.38 20.38 3.01
C SER A 83 -22.54 21.32 2.15
N VAL A 84 -21.23 21.40 2.41
CA VAL A 84 -20.29 22.20 1.62
C VAL A 84 -20.14 21.61 0.21
N GLY A 85 -20.02 20.28 0.11
CA GLY A 85 -19.97 19.60 -1.18
C GLY A 85 -21.24 19.80 -2.02
N ILE A 86 -22.42 19.69 -1.40
CA ILE A 86 -23.71 19.93 -2.07
C ILE A 86 -23.82 21.39 -2.52
N ALA A 87 -23.48 22.35 -1.66
CA ALA A 87 -23.50 23.77 -2.00
C ALA A 87 -22.55 24.09 -3.16
N ALA A 88 -21.34 23.54 -3.16
CA ALA A 88 -20.38 23.70 -4.25
C ALA A 88 -20.91 23.10 -5.56
N GLY A 89 -21.49 21.90 -5.53
CA GLY A 89 -22.11 21.27 -6.71
C GLY A 89 -23.25 22.10 -7.30
N ILE A 90 -24.15 22.62 -6.46
CA ILE A 90 -25.23 23.52 -6.91
C ILE A 90 -24.66 24.81 -7.48
N ALA A 91 -23.63 25.39 -6.87
CA ALA A 91 -22.99 26.60 -7.37
C ALA A 91 -22.34 26.39 -8.74
N PHE A 92 -21.66 25.25 -8.96
CA PHE A 92 -21.10 24.91 -10.27
C PHE A 92 -22.18 24.65 -11.32
N LEU A 93 -23.29 24.01 -10.94
CA LEU A 93 -24.42 23.81 -11.85
C LEU A 93 -25.04 25.14 -12.27
N ALA A 94 -25.24 26.05 -11.31
CA ALA A 94 -25.70 27.40 -11.61
C ALA A 94 -24.71 28.14 -12.52
N LEU A 95 -23.41 28.10 -12.21
CA LEU A 95 -22.36 28.74 -12.99
C LEU A 95 -22.28 28.21 -14.43
N ALA A 96 -22.49 26.91 -14.63
CA ALA A 96 -22.53 26.29 -15.95
C ALA A 96 -23.68 26.81 -16.82
N CYS A 97 -24.78 27.26 -16.21
CA CYS A 97 -25.92 27.87 -16.91
C CYS A 97 -25.72 29.37 -17.20
N LEU A 98 -24.63 30.01 -16.74
CA LEU A 98 -24.35 31.42 -17.03
C LEU A 98 -23.36 31.57 -18.20
N PRO A 99 -23.81 32.02 -19.39
CA PRO A 99 -22.92 32.22 -20.55
C PRO A 99 -21.82 33.25 -20.28
N LYS A 100 -22.10 34.24 -19.41
CA LYS A 100 -21.11 35.24 -18.99
C LYS A 100 -19.93 34.61 -18.25
N ALA A 101 -20.14 33.57 -17.45
CA ALA A 101 -19.07 32.89 -16.75
C ALA A 101 -18.11 32.21 -17.74
N LEU A 102 -18.65 31.57 -18.78
CA LEU A 102 -17.86 31.00 -19.87
C LEU A 102 -17.06 32.07 -20.62
N ALA A 103 -17.65 33.25 -20.87
CA ALA A 103 -16.96 34.36 -21.52
C ALA A 103 -15.76 34.87 -20.69
N VAL A 104 -15.88 34.92 -19.36
CA VAL A 104 -14.76 35.27 -18.48
C VAL A 104 -13.63 34.24 -18.57
N VAL A 105 -13.96 32.95 -18.57
CA VAL A 105 -12.95 31.88 -18.71
C VAL A 105 -12.24 31.96 -20.06
N LEU A 106 -12.96 32.23 -21.14
CA LEU A 106 -12.38 32.40 -22.48
C LEU A 106 -11.57 33.70 -22.64
N ALA A 107 -11.82 34.70 -21.80
CA ALA A 107 -11.06 35.94 -21.78
C ALA A 107 -9.70 35.82 -21.07
N VAL A 108 -9.40 34.68 -20.43
CA VAL A 108 -8.11 34.45 -19.77
C VAL A 108 -6.98 34.45 -20.81
N PRO A 109 -5.95 35.31 -20.66
CA PRO A 109 -4.84 35.37 -21.60
C PRO A 109 -4.07 34.04 -21.71
N GLY A 110 -3.65 33.71 -22.93
CA GLY A 110 -2.86 32.50 -23.22
C GLY A 110 -1.66 32.28 -22.28
N PRO A 111 -0.85 33.30 -21.92
CA PRO A 111 0.27 33.14 -21.00
C PRO A 111 -0.12 32.68 -19.59
N VAL A 112 -1.28 33.11 -19.08
CA VAL A 112 -1.79 32.71 -17.77
C VAL A 112 -2.23 31.25 -17.83
N THR A 113 -2.94 30.87 -18.89
CA THR A 113 -3.36 29.49 -19.12
C THR A 113 -2.16 28.55 -19.26
N ALA A 114 -1.12 28.95 -19.99
CA ALA A 114 0.11 28.16 -20.12
C ALA A 114 0.78 27.93 -18.76
N THR A 115 0.95 29.00 -17.97
CA THR A 115 1.52 28.91 -16.61
C THR A 115 0.70 28.01 -15.71
N PHE A 116 -0.63 28.14 -15.77
CA PHE A 116 -1.56 27.32 -15.00
C PHE A 116 -1.45 25.84 -15.38
N ILE A 117 -1.39 25.51 -16.68
CA ILE A 117 -1.23 24.14 -17.16
C ILE A 117 0.11 23.56 -16.68
N THR A 118 1.21 24.30 -16.83
CA THR A 118 2.55 23.85 -16.39
C THR A 118 2.58 23.59 -14.89
N LEU A 119 2.03 24.51 -14.07
CA LEU A 119 1.97 24.34 -12.62
C LEU A 119 1.09 23.14 -12.23
N THR A 120 -0.03 22.95 -12.93
CA THR A 120 -0.91 21.80 -12.71
C THR A 120 -0.20 20.50 -13.03
N MET A 121 0.54 20.43 -14.15
CA MET A 121 1.35 19.26 -14.52
C MET A 121 2.43 18.96 -13.48
N ALA A 122 3.17 19.99 -13.03
CA ALA A 122 4.18 19.85 -11.99
C ALA A 122 3.58 19.33 -10.67
N THR A 123 2.40 19.83 -10.30
CA THR A 123 1.69 19.40 -9.09
C THR A 123 1.25 17.95 -9.19
N ILE A 124 0.67 17.53 -10.33
CA ILE A 124 0.27 16.14 -10.56
C ILE A 124 1.49 15.21 -10.49
N PHE A 125 2.62 15.62 -11.07
CA PHE A 125 3.86 14.87 -11.01
C PHE A 125 4.34 14.69 -9.55
N ILE A 126 4.38 15.76 -8.76
CA ILE A 126 4.79 15.71 -7.34
C ILE A 126 3.85 14.80 -6.53
N VAL A 127 2.54 14.88 -6.76
CA VAL A 127 1.57 13.99 -6.10
C VAL A 127 1.83 12.53 -6.46
N GLY A 128 2.13 12.24 -7.72
CA GLY A 128 2.52 10.90 -8.18
C GLY A 128 3.80 10.40 -7.49
N VAL A 129 4.85 11.22 -7.42
CA VAL A 129 6.10 10.88 -6.73
C VAL A 129 5.86 10.62 -5.23
N LYS A 130 5.08 11.47 -4.56
CA LYS A 130 4.71 11.26 -3.15
C LYS A 130 3.97 9.94 -2.95
N MET A 131 3.03 9.61 -3.83
CA MET A 131 2.30 8.34 -3.78
C MET A 131 3.23 7.13 -3.93
N VAL A 132 4.25 7.21 -4.78
CA VAL A 132 5.21 6.10 -4.94
C VAL A 132 6.13 5.95 -3.72
N VAL A 133 6.51 7.06 -3.08
CA VAL A 133 7.47 7.06 -1.97
C VAL A 133 6.82 6.78 -0.61
N GLN A 134 5.49 6.90 -0.49
CA GLN A 134 4.77 6.80 0.78
C GLN A 134 5.04 5.48 1.55
N ASP A 135 5.19 4.36 0.84
CA ASP A 135 5.41 3.02 1.43
C ASP A 135 6.90 2.61 1.48
N GLY A 136 7.79 3.60 1.43
CA GLY A 136 9.23 3.41 1.38
C GLY A 136 9.75 2.98 0.01
N MET A 137 10.97 3.43 -0.32
CA MET A 137 11.64 3.18 -1.59
C MET A 137 12.79 2.18 -1.40
N ASP A 138 12.55 0.94 -1.82
CA ASP A 138 13.57 -0.11 -1.91
C ASP A 138 14.26 -0.04 -3.30
N PRO A 139 15.55 -0.41 -3.48
CA PRO A 139 16.22 -0.32 -4.78
C PRO A 139 15.47 -1.05 -5.90
N ARG A 140 14.80 -2.16 -5.59
CA ARG A 140 13.95 -2.89 -6.55
C ARG A 140 12.74 -2.05 -6.99
N LYS A 141 12.03 -1.44 -6.04
CA LYS A 141 10.90 -0.52 -6.33
C LYS A 141 11.39 0.68 -7.15
N GLY A 142 12.54 1.24 -6.80
CA GLY A 142 13.14 2.38 -7.51
C GLY A 142 13.44 2.08 -8.98
N VAL A 143 14.00 0.90 -9.28
CA VAL A 143 14.24 0.46 -10.66
C VAL A 143 12.92 0.30 -11.43
N ILE A 144 11.90 -0.32 -10.83
CA ILE A 144 10.59 -0.49 -11.50
C ILE A 144 9.98 0.88 -11.83
N VAL A 145 9.95 1.80 -10.87
CA VAL A 145 9.36 3.14 -11.03
C VAL A 145 10.12 3.92 -12.09
N GLY A 146 11.46 3.94 -12.01
CA GLY A 146 12.30 4.65 -12.97
C GLY A 146 12.16 4.11 -14.39
N ALA A 147 12.20 2.78 -14.54
CA ALA A 147 12.03 2.12 -15.83
C ALA A 147 10.63 2.38 -16.41
N ALA A 148 9.57 2.21 -15.61
CA ALA A 148 8.20 2.47 -16.02
C ALA A 148 7.99 3.92 -16.46
N PHE A 149 8.53 4.89 -15.72
CA PHE A 149 8.46 6.30 -16.05
C PHE A 149 9.13 6.61 -17.40
N TRP A 150 10.37 6.16 -17.59
CA TRP A 150 11.11 6.42 -18.82
C TRP A 150 10.56 5.66 -20.02
N ILE A 151 10.03 4.46 -19.82
CA ILE A 151 9.27 3.73 -20.86
C ILE A 151 8.05 4.55 -21.25
N GLY A 152 7.25 5.02 -20.28
CA GLY A 152 6.07 5.85 -20.58
C GLY A 152 6.41 7.13 -21.35
N VAL A 153 7.40 7.90 -20.89
CA VAL A 153 7.87 9.12 -21.58
C VAL A 153 8.41 8.80 -22.97
N GLY A 154 9.19 7.73 -23.09
CA GLY A 154 9.79 7.29 -24.35
C GLY A 154 8.75 6.88 -25.40
N PHE A 155 7.65 6.24 -24.97
CA PHE A 155 6.54 5.91 -25.85
C PHE A 155 5.75 7.14 -26.29
N GLU A 156 5.48 8.07 -25.37
CA GLU A 156 4.76 9.31 -25.69
C GLU A 156 5.48 10.15 -26.76
N HIS A 157 6.81 10.16 -26.75
CA HIS A 157 7.63 10.94 -27.69
C HIS A 157 8.16 10.11 -28.87
N GLY A 158 7.82 8.82 -28.99
CA GLY A 158 8.31 7.94 -30.06
C GLY A 158 9.83 7.68 -30.03
N ALA A 159 10.48 7.90 -28.89
CA ALA A 159 11.94 7.82 -28.73
C ALA A 159 12.46 6.38 -28.53
N VAL A 160 11.58 5.42 -28.24
CA VAL A 160 11.96 4.03 -27.91
C VAL A 160 11.43 3.07 -28.97
N PHE A 161 12.34 2.58 -29.83
CA PHE A 161 12.12 1.54 -30.85
C PHE A 161 10.73 1.56 -31.53
N PRO A 162 10.37 2.66 -32.22
CA PRO A 162 9.03 2.84 -32.78
C PRO A 162 8.62 1.69 -33.73
N ASP A 163 9.54 1.15 -34.53
CA ASP A 163 9.24 0.07 -35.48
C ASP A 163 8.98 -1.29 -34.80
N PHE A 164 9.82 -1.66 -33.81
CA PHE A 164 9.65 -2.89 -33.05
C PHE A 164 8.37 -2.85 -32.20
N MET A 165 8.04 -1.68 -31.65
CA MET A 165 6.83 -1.50 -30.86
C MET A 165 5.57 -1.35 -31.70
N ALA A 166 5.63 -0.75 -32.89
CA ALA A 166 4.51 -0.76 -33.84
C ALA A 166 4.11 -2.20 -34.22
N SER A 167 5.10 -3.10 -34.34
CA SER A 167 4.87 -4.53 -34.55
C SER A 167 4.31 -5.24 -33.32
N LEU A 168 4.80 -4.92 -32.11
CA LEU A 168 4.34 -5.52 -30.86
C LEU A 168 2.91 -5.08 -30.49
N ALA A 169 2.59 -3.81 -30.74
CA ALA A 169 1.28 -3.22 -30.49
C ALA A 169 0.25 -3.63 -31.54
N GLY A 170 0.64 -4.32 -32.63
CA GLY A 170 -0.27 -4.70 -33.71
C GLY A 170 -1.01 -3.51 -34.33
N GLY A 171 -0.40 -2.33 -34.34
CA GLY A 171 -1.04 -1.08 -34.79
C GLY A 171 -1.98 -0.40 -33.78
N MET A 172 -2.00 -0.82 -32.51
CA MET A 172 -2.73 -0.10 -31.46
C MET A 172 -1.95 1.14 -30.99
N PRO A 173 -2.62 2.30 -30.83
CA PRO A 173 -1.98 3.49 -30.26
C PRO A 173 -1.77 3.30 -28.76
N ILE A 174 -0.52 2.99 -28.37
CA ILE A 174 -0.08 2.94 -26.98
C ILE A 174 0.36 4.35 -26.59
N ASN A 175 -0.35 4.98 -25.64
CA ASN A 175 0.09 6.25 -25.04
C ASN A 175 1.08 5.99 -23.89
N GLY A 176 1.79 7.04 -23.47
CA GLY A 176 2.82 6.92 -22.43
C GLY A 176 2.28 6.43 -21.08
N ILE A 177 1.01 6.74 -20.76
CA ILE A 177 0.36 6.28 -19.53
C ILE A 177 0.16 4.77 -19.55
N VAL A 178 -0.34 4.20 -20.66
CA VAL A 178 -0.53 2.76 -20.82
C VAL A 178 0.82 2.05 -20.84
N ALA A 179 1.79 2.55 -21.62
CA ALA A 179 3.13 1.94 -21.71
C ALA A 179 3.81 1.88 -20.34
N GLY A 180 3.87 3.02 -19.64
CA GLY A 180 4.48 3.11 -18.32
C GLY A 180 3.71 2.29 -17.27
N GLY A 181 2.38 2.34 -17.29
CA GLY A 181 1.53 1.57 -16.37
C GLY A 181 1.70 0.06 -16.56
N VAL A 182 1.71 -0.44 -17.79
CA VAL A 182 1.97 -1.86 -18.08
C VAL A 182 3.38 -2.25 -17.66
N ALA A 183 4.39 -1.43 -17.94
CA ALA A 183 5.76 -1.68 -17.50
C ALA A 183 5.87 -1.75 -15.97
N ALA A 184 5.17 -0.86 -15.25
CA ALA A 184 5.12 -0.89 -13.79
C ALA A 184 4.45 -2.16 -13.25
N ILE A 185 3.32 -2.58 -13.85
CA ILE A 185 2.61 -3.81 -13.47
C ILE A 185 3.50 -5.03 -13.70
N LEU A 186 4.12 -5.15 -14.88
CA LEU A 186 4.99 -6.27 -15.22
C LEU A 186 6.23 -6.32 -14.34
N GLY A 187 6.87 -5.17 -14.08
CA GLY A 187 8.02 -5.08 -13.18
C GLY A 187 7.66 -5.46 -11.75
N THR A 188 6.51 -5.02 -11.27
CA THR A 188 5.99 -5.39 -9.94
C THR A 188 5.69 -6.88 -9.87
N LEU A 189 5.01 -7.44 -10.89
CA LEU A 189 4.70 -8.86 -10.96
C LEU A 189 5.97 -9.71 -10.99
N PHE A 190 6.99 -9.29 -11.74
CA PHE A 190 8.28 -9.98 -11.79
C PHE A 190 8.95 -10.04 -10.42
N VAL A 191 8.95 -8.92 -9.68
CA VAL A 191 9.49 -8.89 -8.32
C VAL A 191 8.67 -9.75 -7.38
N GLU A 192 7.34 -9.69 -7.45
CA GLU A 192 6.47 -10.47 -6.58
C GLU A 192 6.59 -11.98 -6.84
N LEU A 193 6.76 -12.39 -8.11
CA LEU A 193 7.05 -13.78 -8.48
C LEU A 193 8.45 -14.24 -8.02
N THR A 194 9.39 -13.32 -7.91
CA THR A 194 10.77 -13.61 -7.48
C THR A 194 10.95 -13.47 -5.96
N ARG A 195 9.96 -12.92 -5.24
CA ARG A 195 10.03 -12.75 -3.79
C ARG A 195 9.99 -14.11 -3.08
N PRO A 196 10.74 -14.27 -1.97
CA PRO A 196 10.62 -15.46 -1.13
C PRO A 196 9.18 -15.55 -0.60
N ARG A 197 8.53 -16.71 -0.77
CA ARG A 197 7.18 -16.96 -0.23
C ARG A 197 7.14 -16.70 1.28
N THR A 198 6.34 -15.72 1.69
CA THR A 198 5.91 -15.55 3.08
C THR A 198 4.99 -16.69 3.45
N ARG A 199 5.26 -17.35 4.59
CA ARG A 199 4.36 -18.33 5.17
C ARG A 199 3.67 -17.71 6.37
N THR A 200 2.39 -18.00 6.55
CA THR A 200 1.61 -17.52 7.68
C THR A 200 0.80 -18.67 8.26
N THR A 201 0.74 -18.74 9.59
CA THR A 201 -0.15 -19.66 10.32
C THR A 201 -0.89 -18.90 11.41
N GLU A 202 -2.15 -19.24 11.63
CA GLU A 202 -3.00 -18.67 12.70
C GLU A 202 -3.20 -19.75 13.76
N VAL A 203 -2.88 -19.42 15.02
CA VAL A 203 -2.99 -20.33 16.17
C VAL A 203 -3.64 -19.60 17.35
N GLY A 204 -4.18 -20.33 18.33
CA GLY A 204 -4.62 -19.73 19.60
C GLY A 204 -3.42 -19.20 20.39
N LEU A 205 -3.56 -18.09 21.11
CA LEU A 205 -2.52 -17.63 22.04
C LEU A 205 -2.61 -18.45 23.33
N ASP A 206 -2.13 -19.68 23.30
CA ASP A 206 -2.14 -20.62 24.43
C ASP A 206 -0.80 -21.40 24.47
N SER A 207 -0.41 -21.89 25.66
CA SER A 207 0.79 -22.74 25.80
C SER A 207 0.71 -24.05 24.99
N SER A 208 -0.51 -24.51 24.70
CA SER A 208 -0.79 -25.69 23.87
C SER A 208 -0.53 -25.47 22.37
N SER A 209 -0.35 -24.22 21.91
CA SER A 209 -0.05 -23.89 20.51
C SER A 209 1.43 -23.99 20.15
N LEU A 210 2.31 -24.15 21.14
CA LEU A 210 3.77 -24.23 20.96
C LEU A 210 4.19 -25.35 19.98
N PRO A 211 3.64 -26.58 20.03
CA PRO A 211 3.96 -27.63 19.06
C PRO A 211 3.64 -27.25 17.61
N GLN A 212 2.53 -26.53 17.36
CA GLN A 212 2.13 -26.10 16.02
C GLN A 212 3.09 -25.03 15.47
N ILE A 213 3.51 -24.09 16.32
CA ILE A 213 4.49 -23.06 15.96
C ILE A 213 5.84 -23.73 15.65
N ARG A 214 6.27 -24.72 16.45
CA ARG A 214 7.48 -25.50 16.20
C ARG A 214 7.46 -26.21 14.85
N GLU A 215 6.37 -26.89 14.53
CA GLU A 215 6.23 -27.58 13.24
C GLU A 215 6.26 -26.59 12.07
N PHE A 216 5.58 -25.45 12.21
CA PHE A 216 5.61 -24.38 11.22
C PHE A 216 7.02 -23.83 10.97
N VAL A 217 7.76 -23.54 12.04
CA VAL A 217 9.12 -22.99 11.97
C VAL A 217 10.12 -24.02 11.45
N ALA A 218 10.01 -25.29 11.85
CA ALA A 218 10.83 -26.39 11.33
C ALA A 218 10.56 -26.63 9.83
N GLY A 219 9.29 -26.57 9.40
CA GLY A 219 8.91 -26.63 8.00
C GLY A 219 9.44 -25.46 7.18
N PHE A 220 9.48 -24.26 7.78
CA PHE A 220 10.07 -23.07 7.16
C PHE A 220 11.60 -23.16 7.05
N ALA A 221 12.27 -23.66 8.10
CA ALA A 221 13.72 -23.80 8.12
C ALA A 221 14.24 -24.85 7.13
N SER A 222 13.58 -26.02 7.07
CA SER A 222 13.94 -27.10 6.14
C SER A 222 13.80 -26.68 4.67
N GLN A 223 12.71 -26.00 4.32
CA GLN A 223 12.50 -25.51 2.95
C GLN A 223 13.40 -24.35 2.57
N SER A 224 13.83 -23.55 3.54
CA SER A 224 14.80 -22.48 3.32
C SER A 224 16.23 -23.01 3.15
N GLY A 225 16.43 -24.33 3.30
CA GLY A 225 17.74 -24.98 3.21
C GLY A 225 18.66 -24.64 4.38
N TRP A 226 18.10 -24.25 5.53
CA TRP A 226 18.88 -23.91 6.71
C TRP A 226 19.17 -25.15 7.57
N GLY A 227 20.40 -25.23 8.11
CA GLY A 227 20.82 -26.34 8.96
C GLY A 227 20.21 -26.30 10.37
N GLU A 228 20.45 -27.37 11.14
CA GLU A 228 19.88 -27.59 12.48
C GLU A 228 20.13 -26.42 13.45
N GLY A 229 21.31 -25.79 13.38
CA GLY A 229 21.62 -24.64 14.25
C GLY A 229 20.74 -23.41 14.00
N MET A 230 20.26 -23.20 12.77
CA MET A 230 19.32 -22.13 12.47
C MET A 230 17.90 -22.52 12.86
N ALA A 231 17.50 -23.77 12.60
CA ALA A 231 16.20 -24.29 13.01
C ALA A 231 16.01 -24.21 14.53
N ALA A 232 17.02 -24.61 15.31
CA ALA A 232 17.01 -24.52 16.77
C ALA A 232 16.93 -23.08 17.28
N ARG A 233 17.60 -22.14 16.61
CA ARG A 233 17.50 -20.71 16.95
C ARG A 233 16.12 -20.15 16.67
N LEU A 234 15.51 -20.51 15.53
CA LEU A 234 14.16 -20.07 15.22
C LEU A 234 13.12 -20.67 16.17
N ASP A 235 13.30 -21.93 16.57
CA ASP A 235 12.47 -22.60 17.59
C ASP A 235 12.57 -21.86 18.94
N ALA A 236 13.80 -21.68 19.46
CA ALA A 236 14.03 -20.99 20.72
C ALA A 236 13.49 -19.55 20.72
N VAL A 237 13.65 -18.82 19.61
CA VAL A 237 13.08 -17.48 19.45
C VAL A 237 11.55 -17.51 19.48
N SER A 238 10.94 -18.49 18.84
CA SER A 238 9.48 -18.61 18.75
C SER A 238 8.86 -18.97 20.09
N GLU A 239 9.48 -19.89 20.82
CA GLU A 239 9.10 -20.29 22.17
C GLU A 239 9.20 -19.11 23.15
N GLU A 240 10.34 -18.43 23.18
CA GLU A 240 10.53 -17.28 24.08
C GLU A 240 9.58 -16.12 23.72
N THR A 241 9.30 -15.90 22.42
CA THR A 241 8.34 -14.88 21.99
C THR A 241 6.91 -15.23 22.42
N LEU A 242 6.50 -16.50 22.28
CA LEU A 242 5.19 -16.97 22.76
C LEU A 242 5.07 -16.81 24.27
N LEU A 243 6.07 -17.25 25.03
CA LEU A 243 6.10 -17.12 26.50
C LEU A 243 6.07 -15.65 26.94
N THR A 244 6.74 -14.76 26.21
CA THR A 244 6.68 -13.31 26.46
C THR A 244 5.27 -12.75 26.25
N LEU A 245 4.55 -13.22 25.23
CA LEU A 245 3.18 -12.81 24.97
C LEU A 245 2.19 -13.40 25.99
N LEU A 246 2.41 -14.64 26.44
CA LEU A 246 1.62 -15.31 27.49
C LEU A 246 1.87 -14.71 28.88
N GLY A 247 3.12 -14.36 29.23
CA GLY A 247 3.43 -13.72 30.51
C GLY A 247 2.74 -12.36 30.72
N ARG A 248 2.23 -11.75 29.65
CA ARG A 248 1.42 -10.52 29.70
C ARG A 248 -0.08 -10.80 29.85
N GLU A 249 -0.52 -12.04 29.68
CA GLU A 249 -1.90 -12.51 29.84
C GLU A 249 -2.38 -12.32 31.30
N GLU A 250 -1.51 -12.56 32.28
CA GLU A 250 -1.84 -12.46 33.71
C GLU A 250 -2.19 -11.03 34.16
N ALA A 251 -1.80 -9.99 33.40
CA ALA A 251 -2.06 -8.59 33.75
C ALA A 251 -3.32 -7.99 33.11
N ALA A 252 -3.91 -8.63 32.08
CA ALA A 252 -4.93 -7.98 31.25
C ALA A 252 -6.11 -8.93 30.89
N ALA A 253 -7.12 -8.93 31.77
CA ALA A 253 -8.53 -9.38 31.64
C ALA A 253 -8.95 -10.35 30.49
N ALA A 254 -9.72 -11.36 30.91
CA ALA A 254 -10.18 -12.56 30.20
C ALA A 254 -10.88 -12.35 28.85
N GLY A 255 -10.33 -12.97 27.81
CA GLY A 255 -10.97 -13.21 26.51
C GLY A 255 -10.02 -13.98 25.57
N PRO A 256 -10.52 -14.85 24.67
CA PRO A 256 -9.67 -15.64 23.78
C PRO A 256 -8.89 -14.71 22.81
N ARG A 257 -7.56 -14.81 22.85
CA ARG A 257 -6.67 -14.11 21.91
C ARG A 257 -6.21 -15.07 20.83
N ARG A 258 -6.12 -14.57 19.59
CA ARG A 258 -5.52 -15.31 18.48
C ARG A 258 -4.12 -14.76 18.20
N LEU A 259 -3.23 -15.65 17.78
CA LEU A 259 -1.86 -15.36 17.41
C LEU A 259 -1.65 -15.70 15.94
N LEU A 260 -1.29 -14.70 15.15
CA LEU A 260 -0.83 -14.88 13.78
C LEU A 260 0.69 -14.91 13.76
N VAL A 261 1.27 -15.95 13.18
CA VAL A 261 2.71 -16.09 13.01
C VAL A 261 3.05 -16.05 11.52
N THR A 262 3.82 -15.05 11.11
CA THR A 262 4.31 -14.89 9.74
C THR A 262 5.81 -15.08 9.69
N ALA A 263 6.28 -15.94 8.79
CA ALA A 263 7.70 -16.19 8.56
C ALA A 263 8.08 -15.81 7.13
N ARG A 264 9.16 -15.04 6.99
CA ARG A 264 9.75 -14.69 5.70
C ARG A 264 11.27 -14.75 5.72
N ARG A 265 11.85 -15.04 4.56
CA ARG A 265 13.29 -15.00 4.36
C ARG A 265 13.70 -13.55 4.13
N ASP A 266 14.77 -13.14 4.79
CA ASP A 266 15.37 -11.83 4.60
C ASP A 266 16.37 -11.86 3.43
N ASP A 267 16.54 -10.72 2.73
CA ASP A 267 17.47 -10.57 1.60
C ASP A 267 18.93 -10.85 2.01
N GLY A 268 19.28 -10.68 3.30
CA GLY A 268 20.59 -11.03 3.87
C GLY A 268 20.79 -12.51 4.21
N GLY A 269 19.84 -13.38 3.86
CA GLY A 269 19.91 -14.83 4.09
C GLY A 269 19.46 -15.30 5.47
N GLY A 270 18.96 -14.39 6.31
CA GLY A 270 18.33 -14.67 7.61
C GLY A 270 16.82 -14.89 7.53
N ALA A 271 16.18 -15.00 8.69
CA ALA A 271 14.74 -15.13 8.84
C ALA A 271 14.14 -13.89 9.53
N ILE A 272 12.92 -13.53 9.16
CA ILE A 272 12.07 -12.60 9.91
C ILE A 272 10.82 -13.36 10.31
N LEU A 273 10.52 -13.38 11.61
CA LEU A 273 9.31 -13.93 12.21
C LEU A 273 8.50 -12.76 12.79
N GLU A 274 7.23 -12.68 12.45
CA GLU A 274 6.30 -11.66 12.95
C GLU A 274 5.17 -12.38 13.71
N PHE A 275 5.01 -12.05 14.99
CA PHE A 275 4.02 -12.58 15.89
C PHE A 275 3.01 -11.47 16.21
N LEU A 276 1.76 -11.65 15.83
CA LEU A 276 0.71 -10.66 16.03
C LEU A 276 -0.40 -11.26 16.88
N SER A 277 -0.57 -10.74 18.09
CA SER A 277 -1.64 -11.12 19.00
C SER A 277 -2.76 -10.09 18.97
N ALA A 278 -4.01 -10.54 18.82
CA ALA A 278 -5.18 -9.67 18.98
C ALA A 278 -6.36 -10.41 19.65
N ARG A 279 -7.20 -9.64 20.37
CA ARG A 279 -8.46 -10.12 20.98
C ARG A 279 -9.53 -10.37 19.92
N GLY A 280 -10.24 -11.49 20.01
CA GLY A 280 -11.21 -11.92 18.98
C GLY A 280 -12.58 -11.23 19.09
N ASP A 281 -12.96 -10.51 18.02
CA ASP A 281 -14.26 -10.59 17.31
C ASP A 281 -14.24 -9.83 15.94
N GLU A 282 -13.10 -9.27 15.52
CA GLU A 282 -12.95 -8.61 14.21
C GLU A 282 -11.83 -9.29 13.40
N ASN A 283 -12.01 -9.38 12.07
CA ASN A 283 -11.05 -9.96 11.13
C ASN A 283 -9.64 -9.37 11.33
N LEU A 284 -8.69 -10.18 11.81
CA LEU A 284 -7.28 -9.80 11.94
C LEU A 284 -6.71 -9.20 10.65
N GLN A 285 -7.18 -9.68 9.50
CA GLN A 285 -6.80 -9.21 8.16
C GLN A 285 -7.19 -7.74 7.92
N ASP A 286 -8.33 -7.29 8.45
CA ASP A 286 -8.80 -5.90 8.31
C ASP A 286 -7.96 -4.94 9.16
N ARG A 287 -7.39 -5.43 10.28
CA ARG A 287 -6.44 -4.67 11.11
C ARG A 287 -5.04 -4.60 10.52
N ILE A 288 -4.59 -5.64 9.81
CA ILE A 288 -3.32 -5.63 9.06
C ILE A 288 -3.36 -4.58 7.94
N ALA A 289 -4.50 -4.46 7.23
CA ALA A 289 -4.68 -3.42 6.21
C ALA A 289 -4.60 -1.98 6.77
N LEU A 290 -4.94 -1.78 8.05
CA LEU A 290 -4.79 -0.51 8.75
C LEU A 290 -3.36 -0.24 9.24
N LEU A 291 -2.57 -1.29 9.49
CA LEU A 291 -1.18 -1.20 9.96
C LEU A 291 -0.16 -1.09 8.81
N GLY A 292 -0.50 -1.59 7.62
CA GLY A 292 0.35 -1.53 6.42
C GLY A 292 0.76 -0.11 6.00
N GLU A 293 -0.03 0.92 6.36
CA GLU A 293 0.29 2.33 6.07
C GLU A 293 1.00 3.07 7.21
N ALA A 294 1.28 2.42 8.35
CA ALA A 294 1.89 3.06 9.53
C ALA A 294 3.24 2.44 9.94
N SER A 295 3.97 1.79 9.02
CA SER A 295 5.28 1.18 9.28
C SER A 295 6.45 2.19 9.41
N ALA A 296 6.17 3.42 9.82
CA ALA A 296 7.17 4.44 10.06
C ALA A 296 7.02 5.05 11.45
N GLY A 297 7.67 4.41 12.42
CA GLY A 297 8.21 5.07 13.60
C GLY A 297 7.29 5.12 14.83
N ALA A 298 7.54 4.20 15.75
CA ALA A 298 7.48 4.50 17.19
C ALA A 298 8.44 3.55 17.93
N ARG A 299 9.55 4.13 18.43
CA ARG A 299 10.45 3.48 19.39
C ARG A 299 9.84 3.67 20.77
N LEU A 300 9.63 2.59 21.51
CA LEU A 300 9.69 2.65 22.97
C LEU A 300 10.30 1.36 23.51
N GLU A 301 11.29 1.55 24.38
CA GLU A 301 12.06 0.52 25.07
C GLU A 301 11.33 0.01 26.33
N GLU A 302 11.87 -1.11 26.87
CA GLU A 302 11.71 -1.68 28.22
C GLU A 302 10.69 -2.84 28.44
N GLU A 303 10.97 -3.92 29.19
CA GLU A 303 12.21 -4.48 29.77
C GLU A 303 12.04 -5.99 30.16
N VAL A 304 13.17 -6.66 30.41
CA VAL A 304 13.38 -8.04 30.95
C VAL A 304 13.29 -9.23 29.96
N SER A 305 12.13 -9.66 29.44
CA SER A 305 12.05 -10.83 28.50
C SER A 305 12.80 -10.60 27.17
N LEU A 306 12.97 -9.34 26.77
CA LEU A 306 13.74 -8.96 25.59
C LEU A 306 15.25 -9.25 25.72
N ARG A 307 15.79 -9.49 26.94
CA ARG A 307 17.21 -9.74 27.14
C ARG A 307 17.65 -11.14 26.68
N LEU A 308 16.78 -12.16 26.82
CA LEU A 308 17.02 -13.51 26.29
C LEU A 308 16.85 -13.54 24.76
N LEU A 309 15.79 -12.90 24.26
CA LEU A 309 15.57 -12.75 22.81
C LEU A 309 16.72 -11.99 22.13
N ARG A 310 17.33 -10.98 22.78
CA ARG A 310 18.52 -10.27 22.27
C ARG A 310 19.76 -11.16 22.09
N HIS A 311 19.84 -12.31 22.76
CA HIS A 311 20.95 -13.26 22.60
C HIS A 311 20.70 -14.26 21.47
N LEU A 312 19.43 -14.53 21.14
CA LEU A 312 19.01 -15.50 20.13
C LEU A 312 18.70 -14.87 18.77
N ALA A 313 18.19 -13.64 18.77
CA ALA A 313 17.77 -12.86 17.59
C ALA A 313 18.75 -11.71 17.30
N SER A 314 18.92 -11.38 16.02
CA SER A 314 19.73 -10.23 15.59
C SER A 314 19.05 -8.90 15.87
N SER A 315 17.71 -8.85 15.82
CA SER A 315 16.93 -7.72 16.31
C SER A 315 15.53 -8.16 16.72
N VAL A 316 14.99 -7.55 17.76
CA VAL A 316 13.59 -7.72 18.20
C VAL A 316 12.95 -6.36 18.23
N HIS A 317 11.80 -6.22 17.59
CA HIS A 317 10.99 -5.02 17.61
C HIS A 317 9.61 -5.36 18.15
N HIS A 318 9.19 -4.67 19.20
CA HIS A 318 7.89 -4.84 19.80
C HIS A 318 7.11 -3.54 19.66
N GLN A 319 5.87 -3.64 19.20
CA GLN A 319 4.95 -2.52 19.07
C GLN A 319 3.59 -2.91 19.63
N GLN A 320 3.09 -2.13 20.59
CA GLN A 320 1.78 -2.31 21.17
C GLN A 320 0.82 -1.27 20.59
N TYR A 321 -0.28 -1.74 19.99
CA TYR A 321 -1.33 -0.90 19.42
C TYR A 321 -2.69 -1.24 20.04
N TYR A 322 -3.12 -0.45 21.02
CA TYR A 322 -4.40 -0.66 21.73
C TYR A 322 -4.50 -2.08 22.32
N ASP A 323 -5.32 -2.95 21.71
CA ASP A 323 -5.54 -4.37 22.08
C ASP A 323 -4.72 -5.35 21.24
N MET A 324 -3.65 -4.89 20.58
CA MET A 324 -2.75 -5.71 19.77
C MET A 324 -1.30 -5.60 20.21
N ASP A 325 -0.63 -6.74 20.23
CA ASP A 325 0.81 -6.83 20.43
C ASP A 325 1.44 -7.38 19.15
N VAL A 326 2.38 -6.63 18.58
CA VAL A 326 3.15 -7.03 17.39
C VAL A 326 4.61 -7.20 17.79
N VAL A 327 5.14 -8.41 17.67
CA VAL A 327 6.54 -8.72 17.90
C VAL A 327 7.17 -9.18 16.59
N THR A 328 8.09 -8.38 16.06
CA THR A 328 8.92 -8.72 14.91
C THR A 328 10.29 -9.16 15.40
N VAL A 329 10.68 -10.38 15.05
CA VAL A 329 11.98 -10.95 15.39
C VAL A 329 12.77 -11.27 14.12
N ARG A 330 13.98 -10.75 14.04
CA ARG A 330 14.93 -11.04 12.97
C ARG A 330 16.01 -11.98 13.49
N VAL A 331 16.33 -13.01 12.73
CA VAL A 331 17.36 -13.98 13.05
C VAL A 331 18.34 -14.08 11.88
N ASP A 332 19.53 -13.51 12.05
CA ASP A 332 20.61 -13.62 11.07
C ASP A 332 21.21 -15.04 11.07
N PRO A 333 21.72 -15.52 9.92
CA PRO A 333 22.36 -16.82 9.84
C PRO A 333 23.54 -16.91 10.82
N PRO A 334 23.82 -18.11 11.38
CA PRO A 334 24.96 -18.28 12.28
C PRO A 334 26.25 -17.83 11.58
N ARG A 335 27.06 -17.00 12.27
CA ARG A 335 28.36 -16.58 11.74
C ARG A 335 29.16 -17.85 11.46
N ARG A 336 29.64 -18.01 10.22
CA ARG A 336 30.66 -19.02 9.92
C ARG A 336 31.87 -18.71 10.81
N THR A 337 32.12 -19.53 11.81
CA THR A 337 33.37 -19.53 12.53
C THR A 337 34.45 -19.93 11.52
N THR A 338 35.18 -18.96 11.00
CA THR A 338 36.46 -19.24 10.35
C THR A 338 37.30 -19.98 11.40
N PRO A 339 37.77 -21.21 11.13
CA PRO A 339 38.74 -21.81 12.04
C PRO A 339 39.95 -20.89 12.07
N ALA A 340 40.33 -20.44 13.27
CA ALA A 340 41.54 -19.68 13.48
C ALA A 340 42.71 -20.51 12.95
N ALA A 341 43.44 -19.96 11.99
CA ALA A 341 44.70 -20.51 11.49
C ALA A 341 45.82 -20.22 12.49
#